data_AF-A0A7C3Z889-F1
#
_entry.id   AF-A0A7C3Z889-F1
#
_cell.length_a   1.000
_cell.length_b   1.000
_cell.length_c   1.000
_cell.angle_alpha   90.00
_cell.angle_beta   90.00
_cell.angle_gamma   90.00
#
_symmetry.space_group_name_H-M   'P 1'
#
loop_
_entity.id
_entity.type
_entity.pdbx_description
1 polymer ?
#
loop_
_entity_poly.entity_id
_entity_poly.type
_entity_poly.pdbx_seq_one_letter_code
_entity_poly.pdbx_strand_id
1 'polypeptide(L)'
;MRYLLNNRGDAIIFVFGILAFLFLLTSTLLFLFSHWEKWSFNAFSGTQARYFAKAGIENAIWELRHDTNNYDGLDEQWHARFAGDDVDIDSDGAPESRWFQVKDSHGRLIGRYAVLVEDENGKANINAVSNISNNGRFSFHEGYRVAEIAFPENTLGQDLAAAVVRHRFGPDGMPGRRGVDDNRNAGTLSSNGIDDDGDGITDELDEGIDEPDEFSPAHPAGDDRPYHVIEDIKMVPGINNQRFSSIRNFISVVSYDLNIDAENFLRTNVNTATFEQLYSIMRDLGFAEKQ
;
A
#
# COMPACT_ATOMS: atom_id res chain seq x y z
N MET A 1 48.52 23.30 -76.09
CA MET A 1 48.10 23.35 -74.67
C MET A 1 46.60 23.10 -74.61
N ARG A 2 46.24 21.84 -74.33
CA ARG A 2 44.88 21.37 -74.06
C ARG A 2 44.40 21.99 -72.75
N TYR A 3 43.20 22.58 -72.71
CA TYR A 3 42.25 22.56 -71.58
C TYR A 3 40.98 23.34 -71.98
N LEU A 4 40.34 22.95 -73.10
CA LEU A 4 38.93 23.26 -73.34
C LEU A 4 38.13 22.04 -72.86
N LEU A 5 38.01 21.88 -71.54
CA LEU A 5 37.31 20.76 -70.90
C LEU A 5 35.94 21.24 -70.40
N ASN A 6 34.92 21.06 -71.25
CA ASN A 6 33.61 20.51 -70.89
C ASN A 6 32.86 21.08 -69.65
N ASN A 7 32.50 22.36 -69.65
CA ASN A 7 31.66 23.02 -68.62
C ASN A 7 30.23 22.44 -68.44
N ARG A 8 29.85 21.38 -69.16
CA ARG A 8 28.55 20.70 -68.98
C ARG A 8 28.53 19.79 -67.73
N GLY A 9 29.71 19.37 -67.24
CA GLY A 9 29.82 18.55 -66.01
C GLY A 9 29.58 19.34 -64.72
N ASP A 10 30.07 20.59 -64.66
CA ASP A 10 29.98 21.43 -63.45
C ASP A 10 28.53 21.81 -63.11
N ALA A 11 27.71 22.10 -64.12
CA ALA A 11 26.29 22.36 -63.95
C ALA A 11 25.54 21.14 -63.38
N ILE A 12 25.93 19.92 -63.78
CA ILE A 12 25.34 18.68 -63.28
C ILE A 12 25.71 18.46 -61.82
N ILE A 13 26.98 18.66 -61.46
CA ILE A 13 27.45 18.56 -60.06
C ILE A 13 26.70 19.55 -59.16
N PHE A 14 26.52 20.79 -59.63
CA PHE A 14 25.79 21.81 -58.88
C PHE A 14 24.31 21.44 -58.67
N VAL A 15 23.64 20.93 -59.70
CA VAL A 15 22.25 20.44 -59.60
C VAL A 15 22.14 19.26 -58.63
N PHE A 16 23.05 18.29 -58.70
CA PHE A 16 23.07 17.18 -57.73
C PHE A 16 23.37 17.64 -56.31
N GLY A 17 24.24 18.63 -56.12
CA GLY A 17 24.51 19.24 -54.82
C GLY A 17 23.26 19.89 -54.22
N ILE A 18 22.51 20.65 -55.02
CA ILE A 18 21.24 21.25 -54.59
C ILE A 18 20.20 20.16 -54.29
N LEU A 19 20.06 19.15 -55.15
CA LEU A 19 19.11 18.06 -54.93
C LEU A 19 19.44 17.23 -53.67
N ALA A 20 20.72 16.92 -53.44
CA ALA A 20 21.17 16.22 -52.25
C ALA A 20 20.91 17.06 -50.99
N PHE A 21 21.15 18.37 -51.05
CA PHE A 21 20.85 19.28 -49.95
C PHE A 21 19.34 19.36 -49.66
N LEU A 22 18.51 19.52 -50.70
CA LEU A 22 17.05 19.52 -50.57
C LEU A 22 16.53 18.20 -50.03
N PHE A 23 17.10 17.07 -50.47
CA PHE A 23 16.76 15.74 -49.97
C PHE A 23 17.10 15.57 -48.49
N LEU A 24 18.30 16.00 -48.06
CA LEU A 24 18.71 15.96 -46.66
C LEU A 24 17.84 16.86 -45.79
N LEU A 25 17.53 18.08 -46.26
CA LEU A 25 16.67 19.03 -45.57
C LEU A 25 15.26 18.46 -45.42
N THR A 26 14.68 17.93 -46.50
CA THR A 26 13.33 17.34 -46.49
C THR A 26 13.27 16.11 -45.59
N SER A 27 14.28 15.22 -45.66
CA SER A 27 14.35 14.03 -44.80
C SER A 27 14.45 14.39 -43.32
N THR A 28 15.23 15.41 -42.99
CA THR A 28 15.38 15.90 -41.62
C THR A 28 14.07 16.51 -41.11
N LEU A 29 13.40 17.33 -41.92
CA LEU A 29 12.10 17.90 -41.56
C LEU A 29 11.03 16.82 -41.36
N LEU A 30 10.95 15.82 -42.25
CA LEU A 30 10.02 14.69 -42.10
C LEU A 30 10.28 13.91 -40.81
N PHE A 31 11.54 13.64 -40.49
CA PHE A 31 11.92 12.98 -39.26
C PHE A 31 11.50 13.80 -38.03
N LEU A 32 11.79 15.10 -38.03
CA LEU A 32 11.40 16.00 -36.93
C LEU A 32 9.88 16.02 -36.78
N PHE A 33 9.10 16.24 -37.85
CA PHE A 33 7.65 16.29 -37.74
C PHE A 33 7.04 14.98 -37.23
N SER A 34 7.52 13.82 -37.69
CA SER A 34 7.06 12.52 -37.17
C SER A 34 7.39 12.35 -35.69
N HIS A 35 8.54 12.83 -35.25
CA HIS A 35 8.90 12.80 -33.84
C HIS A 35 7.98 13.73 -33.03
N TRP A 36 7.83 14.98 -33.45
CA TRP A 36 6.97 15.97 -32.80
C TRP A 36 5.52 15.48 -32.69
N GLU A 37 4.97 14.87 -33.74
CA GLU A 37 3.63 14.28 -33.70
C GLU A 37 3.48 13.22 -32.60
N LYS A 38 4.44 12.29 -32.49
CA LYS A 38 4.45 11.27 -31.44
C LYS A 38 4.56 11.88 -30.04
N TRP A 39 5.43 12.88 -29.87
CA TRP A 39 5.58 13.58 -28.59
C TRP A 39 4.32 14.34 -28.21
N SER A 40 3.73 15.10 -29.13
CA SER A 40 2.48 15.83 -28.90
C SER A 40 1.34 14.89 -28.57
N PHE A 41 1.23 13.78 -29.31
CA PHE A 41 0.21 12.75 -29.04
C PHE A 41 0.38 12.14 -27.66
N ASN A 42 1.60 11.73 -27.28
CA ASN A 42 1.87 11.15 -25.96
C ASN A 42 1.64 12.14 -24.83
N ALA A 43 2.05 13.40 -24.99
CA ALA A 43 1.85 14.44 -23.99
C ALA A 43 0.36 14.76 -23.78
N PHE A 44 -0.39 14.89 -24.87
CA PHE A 44 -1.84 15.13 -24.81
C PHE A 44 -2.58 13.93 -24.22
N SER A 45 -2.31 12.72 -24.72
CA SER A 45 -2.94 11.49 -24.25
C SER A 45 -2.60 11.20 -22.79
N GLY A 46 -1.36 11.43 -22.36
CA GLY A 46 -0.95 11.27 -20.96
C GLY A 46 -1.64 12.28 -20.04
N THR A 47 -1.79 13.53 -20.48
CA THR A 47 -2.55 14.54 -19.73
C THR A 47 -4.02 14.13 -19.61
N GLN A 48 -4.62 13.67 -20.70
CA GLN A 48 -6.00 13.21 -20.74
C GLN A 48 -6.22 11.98 -19.83
N ALA A 49 -5.33 10.99 -19.91
CA ALA A 49 -5.36 9.80 -19.05
C ALA A 49 -5.25 10.17 -17.57
N ARG A 50 -4.38 11.12 -17.21
CA ARG A 50 -4.27 11.62 -15.84
C ARG A 50 -5.57 12.26 -15.34
N TYR A 51 -6.26 13.02 -16.18
CA TYR A 51 -7.56 13.59 -15.81
C TYR A 51 -8.65 12.53 -15.66
N PHE A 52 -8.63 11.48 -16.48
CA PHE A 52 -9.54 10.34 -16.31
C PHE A 52 -9.27 9.57 -15.01
N ALA A 53 -8.00 9.32 -14.68
CA ALA A 53 -7.61 8.72 -13.40
C ALA A 53 -8.07 9.58 -12.22
N LYS A 54 -7.85 10.91 -12.28
CA LYS A 54 -8.33 11.83 -11.24
C LYS A 54 -9.85 11.80 -11.11
N ALA A 55 -10.60 11.75 -12.21
CA ALA A 55 -12.06 11.62 -12.16
C ALA A 55 -12.50 10.33 -11.45
N GLY A 56 -11.79 9.22 -11.66
CA GLY A 56 -12.01 7.98 -10.93
C GLY A 56 -11.79 8.13 -9.42
N ILE A 57 -10.67 8.75 -9.02
CA ILE A 57 -10.36 9.02 -7.60
C ILE A 57 -11.44 9.89 -6.95
N GLU A 58 -11.86 10.98 -7.59
CA GLU A 58 -12.90 11.86 -7.04
C GLU A 58 -14.26 11.16 -6.93
N ASN A 59 -14.57 10.25 -7.86
CA ASN A 59 -15.78 9.42 -7.79
C ASN A 59 -15.72 8.46 -6.59
N ALA A 60 -14.58 7.80 -6.37
CA ALA A 60 -14.37 6.93 -5.20
C ALA A 60 -14.48 7.70 -3.87
N ILE A 61 -13.83 8.88 -3.78
CA ILE A 61 -13.93 9.77 -2.62
C ILE A 61 -15.38 10.19 -2.39
N TRP A 62 -16.14 10.45 -3.46
CA TRP A 62 -17.56 10.78 -3.34
C TRP A 62 -18.34 9.61 -2.74
N GLU A 63 -18.17 8.38 -3.21
CA GLU A 63 -18.87 7.22 -2.63
C GLU A 63 -18.52 7.05 -1.15
N LEU A 64 -17.23 7.06 -0.79
CA LEU A 64 -16.77 6.90 0.60
C LEU A 64 -17.32 7.99 1.54
N ARG A 65 -17.43 9.23 1.07
CA ARG A 65 -18.00 10.33 1.87
C ARG A 65 -19.51 10.30 2.01
N HIS A 66 -20.19 9.58 1.13
CA HIS A 66 -21.64 9.43 1.16
C HIS A 66 -22.06 8.09 1.75
N ASP A 67 -21.09 7.31 2.24
CA ASP A 67 -21.40 6.23 3.15
C ASP A 67 -21.86 6.81 4.49
N THR A 68 -22.91 6.22 5.06
CA THR A 68 -23.63 6.77 6.21
C THR A 68 -23.82 5.77 7.34
N ASN A 69 -23.36 4.54 7.15
CA ASN A 69 -23.36 3.53 8.19
C ASN A 69 -22.00 3.53 8.91
N ASN A 70 -21.90 2.69 9.95
CA ASN A 70 -20.73 2.61 10.82
C ASN A 70 -19.99 1.27 10.64
N TYR A 71 -20.11 0.65 9.46
CA TYR A 71 -19.43 -0.61 9.15
C TYR A 71 -19.00 -0.60 7.70
N ASP A 72 -17.82 -1.13 7.40
CA ASP A 72 -17.33 -1.22 6.02
C ASP A 72 -17.38 -2.67 5.54
N GLY A 73 -18.14 -2.91 4.47
CA GLY A 73 -18.37 -4.23 3.85
C GLY A 73 -18.18 -4.19 2.34
N LEU A 74 -17.71 -5.31 1.77
CA LEU A 74 -17.53 -5.43 0.31
C LEU A 74 -18.85 -5.42 -0.48
N ASP A 75 -20.00 -5.55 0.20
CA ASP A 75 -21.34 -5.46 -0.37
C ASP A 75 -21.85 -4.02 -0.53
N GLU A 76 -21.10 -3.03 -0.03
CA GLU A 76 -21.52 -1.64 0.02
C GLU A 76 -21.22 -0.85 -1.25
N GLN A 77 -21.83 0.33 -1.39
CA GLN A 77 -21.73 1.11 -2.63
C GLN A 77 -20.31 1.54 -2.95
N TRP A 78 -19.49 1.85 -1.94
CA TRP A 78 -18.10 2.26 -2.15
C TRP A 78 -17.26 1.19 -2.85
N HIS A 79 -17.59 -0.10 -2.70
CA HIS A 79 -16.94 -1.22 -3.38
C HIS A 79 -17.76 -1.71 -4.59
N ALA A 80 -19.03 -2.08 -4.35
CA ALA A 80 -19.91 -2.70 -5.33
C ALA A 80 -20.17 -1.82 -6.57
N ARG A 81 -20.08 -0.50 -6.44
CA ARG A 81 -20.22 0.40 -7.59
C ARG A 81 -19.05 0.29 -8.56
N PHE A 82 -17.85 -0.04 -8.12
CA PHE A 82 -16.68 -0.15 -8.99
C PHE A 82 -16.41 -1.59 -9.41
N ALA A 83 -16.94 -2.57 -8.66
CA ALA A 83 -16.84 -3.99 -8.94
C ALA A 83 -17.34 -4.36 -10.36
N GLY A 84 -16.59 -5.24 -11.04
CA GLY A 84 -16.92 -5.80 -12.35
C GLY A 84 -15.87 -6.79 -12.84
N ASP A 85 -15.97 -7.21 -14.09
CA ASP A 85 -15.10 -8.23 -14.72
C ASP A 85 -14.37 -7.68 -15.96
N ASP A 86 -14.29 -6.35 -16.10
CA ASP A 86 -13.74 -5.71 -17.29
C ASP A 86 -12.21 -5.52 -17.25
N VAL A 87 -11.65 -5.25 -16.06
CA VAL A 87 -10.24 -4.89 -15.91
C VAL A 87 -9.68 -5.33 -14.56
N ASP A 88 -8.49 -5.92 -14.65
CA ASP A 88 -7.58 -6.27 -13.57
C ASP A 88 -6.67 -5.06 -13.28
N ILE A 89 -6.96 -4.32 -12.20
CA ILE A 89 -6.25 -3.07 -11.88
C ILE A 89 -4.96 -3.35 -11.12
N ASP A 90 -4.96 -4.31 -10.22
CA ASP A 90 -3.82 -4.63 -9.36
C ASP A 90 -2.87 -5.64 -10.03
N SER A 91 -3.28 -6.25 -11.14
CA SER A 91 -2.56 -7.26 -11.93
C SER A 91 -2.39 -8.58 -11.19
N ASP A 92 -3.42 -9.11 -10.52
CA ASP A 92 -3.38 -10.42 -9.84
C ASP A 92 -3.83 -11.59 -10.73
N GLY A 93 -4.35 -11.29 -11.93
CA GLY A 93 -4.84 -12.26 -12.88
C GLY A 93 -6.35 -12.48 -12.85
N ALA A 94 -7.08 -11.84 -11.94
CA ALA A 94 -8.52 -11.71 -11.97
C ALA A 94 -8.91 -10.25 -12.30
N PRO A 95 -10.01 -10.02 -13.02
CA PRO A 95 -10.58 -8.69 -13.17
C PRO A 95 -11.66 -8.44 -12.11
N GLU A 96 -11.53 -7.33 -11.38
CA GLU A 96 -12.43 -6.93 -10.27
C GLU A 96 -13.12 -5.59 -10.53
N SER A 97 -12.74 -4.88 -11.59
CA SER A 97 -13.20 -3.52 -11.84
C SER A 97 -13.93 -3.38 -13.17
N ARG A 98 -14.90 -2.46 -13.22
CA ARG A 98 -15.62 -2.11 -14.46
C ARG A 98 -15.16 -0.80 -15.09
N TRP A 99 -15.36 -0.66 -16.41
CA TRP A 99 -15.10 0.59 -17.13
C TRP A 99 -16.23 1.61 -16.99
N PHE A 100 -15.86 2.84 -16.64
CA PHE A 100 -16.72 4.02 -16.68
C PHE A 100 -16.41 4.86 -17.92
N GLN A 101 -17.45 5.15 -18.70
CA GLN A 101 -17.33 5.95 -19.92
C GLN A 101 -17.27 7.44 -19.59
N VAL A 102 -16.29 8.14 -20.16
CA VAL A 102 -16.19 9.61 -20.09
C VAL A 102 -16.65 10.19 -21.43
N LYS A 103 -17.66 11.05 -21.38
CA LYS A 103 -18.27 11.67 -22.56
C LYS A 103 -18.07 13.17 -22.54
N ASP A 104 -17.94 13.79 -23.72
CA ASP A 104 -17.93 15.24 -23.84
C ASP A 104 -19.33 15.85 -23.68
N SER A 105 -19.43 17.18 -23.74
CA SER A 105 -20.70 17.91 -23.65
C SER A 105 -21.71 17.58 -24.75
N HIS A 106 -21.28 16.93 -25.83
CA HIS A 106 -22.11 16.49 -26.94
C HIS A 106 -22.43 14.99 -26.87
N GLY A 107 -22.05 14.31 -25.77
CA GLY A 107 -22.29 12.89 -25.54
C GLY A 107 -21.32 11.95 -26.26
N ARG A 108 -20.26 12.46 -26.90
CA ARG A 108 -19.27 11.62 -27.59
C ARG A 108 -18.30 11.02 -26.58
N LEU A 109 -18.00 9.73 -26.73
CA LEU A 109 -17.01 9.04 -25.91
C LEU A 109 -15.62 9.63 -26.15
N ILE A 110 -15.01 10.20 -25.10
CA ILE A 110 -13.66 10.76 -25.15
C ILE A 110 -12.64 9.90 -24.38
N GLY A 111 -13.12 8.94 -23.59
CA GLY A 111 -12.26 7.97 -22.91
C GLY A 111 -13.02 7.13 -21.90
N ARG A 112 -12.26 6.40 -21.09
CA ARG A 112 -12.78 5.55 -20.01
C ARG A 112 -11.80 5.52 -18.84
N TYR A 113 -12.32 5.30 -17.64
CA TYR A 113 -11.51 5.02 -16.46
C TYR A 113 -12.13 3.82 -15.72
N ALA A 114 -11.33 3.17 -14.89
CA ALA A 114 -11.77 2.15 -13.95
C ALA A 114 -11.13 2.45 -12.60
N VAL A 115 -11.73 1.95 -11.53
CA VAL A 115 -11.32 2.20 -10.15
C VAL A 115 -11.42 0.88 -9.41
N LEU A 116 -10.44 0.61 -8.57
CA LEU A 116 -10.48 -0.42 -7.54
C LEU A 116 -10.35 0.31 -6.20
N VAL A 117 -11.25 0.02 -5.27
CA VAL A 117 -11.19 0.53 -3.90
C VAL A 117 -11.06 -0.67 -2.99
N GLU A 118 -10.02 -0.68 -2.16
CA GLU A 118 -9.70 -1.78 -1.26
C GLU A 118 -9.69 -1.29 0.18
N ASP A 119 -10.15 -2.13 1.09
CA ASP A 119 -9.97 -1.92 2.51
C ASP A 119 -8.58 -2.42 2.94
N GLU A 120 -7.71 -1.48 3.26
CA GLU A 120 -6.37 -1.77 3.77
C GLU A 120 -6.41 -2.30 5.22
N ASN A 121 -7.44 -1.99 6.01
CA ASN A 121 -7.56 -2.46 7.39
C ASN A 121 -7.88 -3.96 7.48
N GLY A 122 -8.56 -4.51 6.47
CA GLY A 122 -8.81 -5.95 6.32
C GLY A 122 -7.57 -6.80 6.03
N LYS A 123 -6.40 -6.18 5.80
CA LYS A 123 -5.14 -6.84 5.46
C LYS A 123 -4.21 -6.94 6.68
N ALA A 124 -3.30 -7.91 6.66
CA ALA A 124 -2.33 -8.09 7.73
C ALA A 124 -1.29 -6.95 7.74
N ASN A 125 -1.21 -6.18 8.84
CA ASN A 125 -0.20 -5.14 8.95
C ASN A 125 1.19 -5.74 9.20
N ILE A 126 2.10 -5.62 8.23
CA ILE A 126 3.47 -6.17 8.31
C ILE A 126 4.35 -5.48 9.35
N ASN A 127 3.92 -4.32 9.86
CA ASN A 127 4.53 -3.62 10.98
C ASN A 127 3.97 -4.05 12.35
N ALA A 128 2.85 -4.78 12.39
CA ALA A 128 2.24 -5.22 13.65
C ALA A 128 2.42 -6.74 13.86
N VAL A 129 2.11 -7.55 12.85
CA VAL A 129 2.17 -9.02 12.95
C VAL A 129 3.58 -9.49 13.35
N SER A 130 3.69 -10.34 14.37
CA SER A 130 4.98 -10.83 14.86
C SER A 130 4.93 -12.34 15.05
N ASN A 131 4.04 -12.79 15.93
CA ASN A 131 3.82 -14.12 16.47
C ASN A 131 5.11 -14.94 16.62
N ILE A 132 6.18 -14.25 17.04
CA ILE A 132 7.52 -14.79 17.23
C ILE A 132 7.93 -14.43 18.63
N SER A 133 8.22 -15.48 19.40
CA SER A 133 8.73 -15.35 20.76
C SER A 133 10.20 -14.93 20.77
N ASN A 134 10.69 -14.53 21.94
CA ASN A 134 12.08 -14.14 22.14
C ASN A 134 13.10 -15.23 21.79
N ASN A 135 12.71 -16.51 21.89
CA ASN A 135 13.53 -17.63 21.41
C ASN A 135 13.60 -17.77 19.87
N GLY A 136 12.93 -16.86 19.13
CA GLY A 136 12.96 -16.76 17.68
C GLY A 136 12.10 -17.79 16.94
N ARG A 137 11.18 -18.47 17.61
CA ARG A 137 10.23 -19.41 17.00
C ARG A 137 8.84 -18.82 16.97
N PHE A 138 7.98 -19.37 16.11
CA PHE A 138 6.55 -19.11 16.23
C PHE A 138 6.08 -19.74 17.54
N SER A 139 5.49 -18.90 18.38
CA SER A 139 4.91 -19.28 19.65
C SER A 139 3.56 -18.60 19.79
N PHE A 140 2.80 -18.96 20.81
CA PHE A 140 1.63 -18.18 21.21
C PHE A 140 2.06 -17.36 22.42
N HIS A 141 2.05 -16.04 22.27
CA HIS A 141 2.12 -15.16 23.43
C HIS A 141 0.75 -15.27 24.11
N GLU A 142 0.69 -15.22 25.44
CA GLU A 142 -0.58 -15.36 26.17
C GLU A 142 -1.34 -14.02 26.33
N GLY A 143 -0.92 -13.00 25.58
CA GLY A 143 -1.48 -11.66 25.60
C GLY A 143 -2.77 -11.52 24.78
N TYR A 144 -2.97 -10.30 24.27
CA TYR A 144 -4.21 -9.92 23.56
C TYR A 144 -3.95 -8.96 22.40
N ARG A 145 -2.71 -8.88 21.90
CA ARG A 145 -2.29 -7.86 20.94
C ARG A 145 -2.21 -8.40 19.51
N VAL A 146 -2.27 -7.49 18.55
CA VAL A 146 -2.17 -7.80 17.10
C VAL A 146 -0.85 -8.50 16.75
N ALA A 147 0.19 -8.31 17.58
CA ALA A 147 1.45 -9.01 17.45
C ALA A 147 1.29 -10.54 17.44
N GLU A 148 0.25 -11.11 18.07
CA GLU A 148 -0.01 -12.56 18.12
C GLU A 148 -0.54 -13.15 16.81
N ILE A 149 -0.91 -12.29 15.85
CA ILE A 149 -1.39 -12.74 14.57
C ILE A 149 -0.18 -13.15 13.72
N ALA A 150 -0.12 -14.42 13.36
CA ALA A 150 0.87 -14.94 12.41
C ALA A 150 0.50 -14.60 10.97
N PHE A 151 1.52 -14.52 10.09
CA PHE A 151 1.26 -14.61 8.66
C PHE A 151 0.59 -15.95 8.31
N PRO A 152 -0.39 -15.99 7.40
CA PRO A 152 -1.02 -17.25 7.01
C PRO A 152 0.03 -18.27 6.52
N GLU A 153 0.08 -19.47 7.12
CA GLU A 153 1.17 -20.43 6.89
C GLU A 153 1.36 -20.79 5.40
N ASN A 154 0.26 -20.81 4.64
CA ASN A 154 0.25 -21.14 3.21
C ASN A 154 0.87 -20.05 2.32
N THR A 155 1.25 -18.89 2.85
CA THR A 155 1.80 -17.77 2.06
C THR A 155 3.32 -17.75 2.04
N LEU A 156 3.96 -17.52 3.19
CA LEU A 156 5.41 -17.33 3.33
C LEU A 156 6.13 -18.55 3.92
N GLY A 157 5.40 -19.38 4.68
CA GLY A 157 6.02 -20.34 5.61
C GLY A 157 6.67 -19.64 6.80
N GLN A 158 6.89 -20.39 7.88
CA GLN A 158 7.35 -19.85 9.17
C GLN A 158 8.72 -19.14 9.06
N ASP A 159 9.74 -19.77 8.49
CA ASP A 159 11.10 -19.17 8.45
C ASP A 159 11.12 -17.80 7.76
N LEU A 160 10.35 -17.64 6.68
CA LEU A 160 10.32 -16.41 5.91
C LEU A 160 9.43 -15.35 6.58
N ALA A 161 8.31 -15.76 7.18
CA ALA A 161 7.52 -14.89 8.03
C ALA A 161 8.37 -14.33 9.19
N ALA A 162 9.21 -15.17 9.81
CA ALA A 162 10.16 -14.72 10.83
C ALA A 162 11.24 -13.78 10.29
N ALA A 163 11.71 -14.00 9.06
CA ALA A 163 12.63 -13.07 8.41
C ALA A 163 11.98 -11.70 8.15
N VAL A 164 10.69 -11.68 7.78
CA VAL A 164 9.92 -10.43 7.57
C VAL A 164 9.79 -9.65 8.87
N VAL A 165 9.48 -10.32 9.97
CA VAL A 165 9.37 -9.67 11.28
C VAL A 165 10.74 -9.16 11.73
N ARG A 166 11.77 -9.99 11.78
CA ARG A 166 13.12 -9.57 12.20
C ARG A 166 13.71 -8.47 11.35
N HIS A 167 13.36 -8.39 10.06
CA HIS A 167 13.87 -7.34 9.20
C HIS A 167 13.48 -5.94 9.69
N ARG A 168 12.28 -5.79 10.30
CA ARG A 168 11.84 -4.50 10.84
C ARG A 168 12.50 -4.12 12.16
N PHE A 169 13.13 -5.09 12.83
CA PHE A 169 13.93 -4.92 14.05
C PHE A 169 15.40 -4.63 13.77
N GLY A 170 15.76 -4.41 12.50
CA GLY A 170 17.13 -4.06 12.15
C GLY A 170 18.18 -5.15 12.41
N PRO A 171 19.47 -4.77 12.36
CA PRO A 171 20.61 -5.67 12.57
C PRO A 171 20.68 -6.39 13.92
N ASP A 172 20.19 -5.81 15.02
CA ASP A 172 20.23 -6.47 16.33
C ASP A 172 19.12 -7.54 16.49
N GLY A 173 18.07 -7.43 15.67
CA GLY A 173 16.99 -8.41 15.56
C GLY A 173 16.01 -8.37 16.73
N MET A 174 16.06 -7.34 17.58
CA MET A 174 15.18 -7.15 18.72
C MET A 174 14.28 -5.93 18.50
N PRO A 175 13.01 -5.98 18.92
CA PRO A 175 12.12 -4.83 18.83
C PRO A 175 12.65 -3.67 19.68
N GLY A 176 12.75 -2.48 19.10
CA GLY A 176 13.20 -1.30 19.82
C GLY A 176 14.72 -1.26 20.04
N ARG A 177 15.15 -0.86 21.24
CA ARG A 177 16.54 -0.91 21.67
C ARG A 177 16.77 -2.19 22.45
N ARG A 178 17.59 -3.08 21.91
CA ARG A 178 17.97 -4.32 22.59
C ARG A 178 18.30 -4.17 24.09
N GLY A 179 17.55 -4.88 24.92
CA GLY A 179 17.71 -4.92 26.37
C GLY A 179 17.19 -3.67 27.10
N VAL A 180 16.29 -2.90 26.48
CA VAL A 180 15.75 -1.66 27.04
C VAL A 180 14.23 -1.67 26.95
N ASP A 181 13.59 -1.55 28.11
CA ASP A 181 12.15 -1.28 28.25
C ASP A 181 11.83 0.13 27.71
N ASP A 182 11.56 0.22 26.40
CA ASP A 182 11.36 1.47 25.65
C ASP A 182 9.99 2.10 25.96
N ASN A 183 8.97 1.27 26.24
CA ASN A 183 7.61 1.69 26.53
C ASN A 183 7.29 1.80 28.04
N ARG A 184 8.21 1.35 28.90
CA ARG A 184 8.18 1.39 30.38
C ARG A 184 7.10 0.51 31.01
N ASN A 185 6.82 -0.65 30.42
CA ASN A 185 5.80 -1.58 30.89
C ASN A 185 6.35 -2.77 31.71
N ALA A 186 7.67 -3.00 31.73
CA ALA A 186 8.27 -4.22 32.30
C ALA A 186 7.84 -4.50 33.74
N GLY A 187 7.78 -3.46 34.58
CA GLY A 187 7.36 -3.59 35.98
C GLY A 187 5.90 -4.04 36.17
N THR A 188 5.06 -3.91 35.13
CA THR A 188 3.70 -4.46 35.11
C THR A 188 3.67 -5.85 34.49
N LEU A 189 4.38 -6.06 33.38
CA LEU A 189 4.35 -7.33 32.65
C LEU A 189 4.96 -8.46 33.48
N SER A 190 6.13 -8.25 34.08
CA SER A 190 6.86 -9.18 34.98
C SER A 190 6.11 -9.73 36.20
N SER A 191 4.82 -9.40 36.38
CA SER A 191 3.98 -9.91 37.48
C SER A 191 2.48 -9.91 37.17
N ASN A 192 2.08 -9.92 35.88
CA ASN A 192 0.68 -9.88 35.47
C ASN A 192 0.03 -11.28 35.30
N GLY A 193 0.82 -12.35 35.38
CA GLY A 193 0.41 -13.74 35.20
C GLY A 193 0.26 -14.19 33.75
N ILE A 194 0.93 -13.53 32.79
CA ILE A 194 0.85 -13.77 31.34
C ILE A 194 2.28 -13.90 30.77
N ASP A 195 2.49 -14.88 29.89
CA ASP A 195 3.71 -15.00 29.08
C ASP A 195 3.66 -13.99 27.89
N ASP A 196 4.09 -12.75 28.14
CA ASP A 196 4.01 -11.65 27.17
C ASP A 196 5.04 -11.74 26.03
N ASP A 197 6.14 -12.50 26.21
CA ASP A 197 7.21 -12.64 25.23
C ASP A 197 7.26 -14.03 24.53
N GLY A 198 6.34 -14.92 24.93
CA GLY A 198 6.04 -16.22 24.33
C GLY A 198 7.13 -17.27 24.54
N ASP A 199 8.02 -17.09 25.52
CA ASP A 199 9.16 -17.98 25.75
C ASP A 199 8.82 -19.26 26.52
N GLY A 200 7.62 -19.31 27.12
CA GLY A 200 7.07 -20.41 27.90
C GLY A 200 7.25 -20.27 29.41
N ILE A 201 7.75 -19.14 29.90
CA ILE A 201 7.89 -18.78 31.31
C ILE A 201 6.99 -17.56 31.57
N THR A 202 6.36 -17.54 32.75
CA THR A 202 5.44 -16.47 33.16
C THR A 202 6.05 -15.69 34.31
N ASP A 203 5.88 -14.37 34.31
CA ASP A 203 6.28 -13.44 35.37
C ASP A 203 7.79 -13.46 35.68
N GLU A 204 8.62 -13.23 34.66
CA GLU A 204 10.08 -13.13 34.78
C GLU A 204 10.64 -11.71 34.72
N LEU A 205 11.92 -11.54 35.08
CA LEU A 205 12.53 -10.22 35.27
C LEU A 205 12.73 -9.46 33.94
N ASP A 206 12.78 -10.20 32.85
CA ASP A 206 13.00 -9.76 31.47
C ASP A 206 11.71 -9.63 30.64
N GLU A 207 10.55 -9.94 31.22
CA GLU A 207 9.27 -9.57 30.61
C GLU A 207 9.16 -8.04 30.47
N GLY A 208 8.82 -7.59 29.27
CA GLY A 208 8.68 -6.18 28.94
C GLY A 208 9.99 -5.44 28.61
N ILE A 209 11.05 -6.14 28.21
CA ILE A 209 12.34 -5.51 27.83
C ILE A 209 12.66 -5.61 26.33
N ASP A 210 12.28 -6.69 25.66
CA ASP A 210 12.53 -6.95 24.23
C ASP A 210 11.27 -7.60 23.59
N GLU A 211 10.09 -7.29 24.11
CA GLU A 211 8.81 -7.81 23.64
C GLU A 211 8.33 -7.07 22.36
N PRO A 212 7.43 -7.68 21.56
CA PRO A 212 7.00 -7.11 20.28
C PRO A 212 6.47 -5.66 20.32
N ASP A 213 6.01 -5.20 21.49
CA ASP A 213 5.45 -3.86 21.70
C ASP A 213 6.49 -2.75 21.84
N GLU A 214 7.76 -3.08 21.98
CA GLU A 214 8.84 -2.08 21.95
C GLU A 214 9.08 -1.51 20.56
N PHE A 215 8.67 -2.26 19.55
CA PHE A 215 8.68 -1.79 18.18
C PHE A 215 7.53 -0.80 17.92
N SER A 216 7.87 0.47 17.71
CA SER A 216 6.92 1.50 17.29
C SER A 216 7.17 1.97 15.86
N PRO A 217 6.29 1.67 14.89
CA PRO A 217 6.48 2.12 13.50
C PRO A 217 6.51 3.65 13.34
N ALA A 218 5.79 4.37 14.20
CA ALA A 218 5.74 5.82 14.19
C ALA A 218 6.96 6.47 14.88
N HIS A 219 7.56 5.76 15.84
CA HIS A 219 8.69 6.24 16.64
C HIS A 219 9.71 5.12 16.83
N PRO A 220 10.38 4.66 15.75
CA PRO A 220 11.30 3.54 15.84
C PRO A 220 12.43 3.83 16.82
N ALA A 221 12.79 2.83 17.63
CA ALA A 221 13.88 2.91 18.58
C ALA A 221 15.07 2.07 18.09
N GLY A 222 16.25 2.28 18.69
CA GLY A 222 17.44 1.49 18.33
C GLY A 222 17.81 1.57 16.84
N ASP A 223 17.88 0.41 16.20
CA ASP A 223 18.16 0.24 14.76
C ASP A 223 16.96 -0.28 13.95
N ASP A 224 15.76 -0.19 14.53
CA ASP A 224 14.46 -0.50 13.91
C ASP A 224 14.25 0.17 12.55
N ARG A 225 13.56 -0.55 11.66
CA ARG A 225 13.28 -0.18 10.27
C ARG A 225 11.85 -0.57 9.88
N PRO A 226 10.84 0.26 10.20
CA PRO A 226 9.48 -0.02 9.78
C PRO A 226 9.34 -0.05 8.25
N TYR A 227 8.41 -0.84 7.77
CA TYR A 227 7.99 -0.82 6.38
C TYR A 227 7.15 0.43 6.12
N HIS A 228 7.49 1.21 5.10
CA HIS A 228 6.75 2.42 4.74
C HIS A 228 5.77 2.18 3.58
N VAL A 229 6.09 1.20 2.73
CA VAL A 229 5.22 0.68 1.67
C VAL A 229 5.29 -0.84 1.66
N ILE A 230 4.27 -1.51 1.13
CA ILE A 230 4.25 -2.97 1.08
C ILE A 230 5.41 -3.54 0.26
N GLU A 231 5.92 -2.80 -0.74
CA GLU A 231 7.06 -3.20 -1.57
C GLU A 231 8.37 -3.32 -0.79
N ASP A 232 8.48 -2.64 0.35
CA ASP A 232 9.69 -2.69 1.18
C ASP A 232 9.98 -4.11 1.68
N ILE A 233 8.95 -4.96 1.78
CA ILE A 233 9.10 -6.39 2.11
C ILE A 233 10.02 -7.14 1.14
N LYS A 234 10.21 -6.64 -0.09
CA LYS A 234 11.15 -7.21 -1.07
C LYS A 234 12.61 -7.05 -0.66
N MET A 235 12.91 -6.21 0.32
CA MET A 235 14.25 -6.08 0.91
C MET A 235 14.60 -7.26 1.82
N VAL A 236 13.61 -8.05 2.23
CA VAL A 236 13.82 -9.25 3.04
C VAL A 236 14.40 -10.37 2.17
N PRO A 237 15.56 -10.93 2.52
CA PRO A 237 16.14 -12.06 1.79
C PRO A 237 15.15 -13.22 1.66
N GLY A 238 14.91 -13.66 0.42
CA GLY A 238 13.97 -14.74 0.13
C GLY A 238 12.59 -14.27 -0.35
N ILE A 239 12.28 -12.97 -0.32
CA ILE A 239 11.10 -12.39 -0.98
C ILE A 239 11.47 -11.98 -2.41
N ASN A 240 11.09 -12.79 -3.39
CA ASN A 240 11.22 -12.45 -4.80
C ASN A 240 9.89 -11.90 -5.35
N ASN A 241 9.87 -11.44 -6.61
CA ASN A 241 8.66 -10.89 -7.23
C ASN A 241 7.48 -11.87 -7.25
N GLN A 242 7.74 -13.18 -7.38
CA GLN A 242 6.69 -14.20 -7.37
C GLN A 242 6.05 -14.30 -5.97
N ARG A 243 6.86 -14.38 -4.92
CA ARG A 243 6.39 -14.43 -3.53
C ARG A 243 5.71 -13.13 -3.11
N PHE A 244 6.25 -11.99 -3.52
CA PHE A 244 5.59 -10.70 -3.30
C PHE A 244 4.20 -10.67 -3.97
N SER A 245 4.11 -11.11 -5.23
CA SER A 245 2.83 -11.12 -5.95
C SER A 245 1.80 -12.05 -5.30
N SER A 246 2.22 -13.14 -4.65
CA SER A 246 1.29 -14.03 -3.95
C SER A 246 0.77 -13.50 -2.61
N ILE A 247 1.43 -12.48 -2.02
CA ILE A 247 1.07 -11.96 -0.70
C ILE A 247 0.55 -10.52 -0.73
N ARG A 248 0.83 -9.75 -1.79
CA ARG A 248 0.59 -8.29 -1.83
C ARG A 248 -0.85 -7.88 -1.52
N ASN A 249 -1.84 -8.71 -1.87
CA ASN A 249 -3.26 -8.42 -1.64
C ASN A 249 -3.71 -8.77 -0.20
N PHE A 250 -2.84 -9.40 0.59
CA PHE A 250 -3.12 -9.82 1.97
C PHE A 250 -2.35 -9.01 3.02
N ILE A 251 -1.48 -8.08 2.59
CA ILE A 251 -0.61 -7.32 3.48
C ILE A 251 -0.87 -5.82 3.35
N SER A 252 -0.63 -5.09 4.44
CA SER A 252 -0.65 -3.63 4.48
C SER A 252 0.44 -3.10 5.40
N VAL A 253 0.73 -1.80 5.32
CA VAL A 253 1.59 -1.08 6.28
C VAL A 253 0.78 -0.12 7.16
N VAL A 254 -0.51 0.06 6.87
CA VAL A 254 -1.36 1.09 7.50
C VAL A 254 -2.47 0.53 8.38
N SER A 255 -2.82 -0.76 8.25
CA SER A 255 -3.86 -1.41 9.07
C SER A 255 -3.55 -1.27 10.57
N TYR A 256 -4.24 -0.37 11.26
CA TYR A 256 -4.05 -0.09 12.68
C TYR A 256 -5.37 0.33 13.30
N ASP A 257 -5.74 -0.32 14.40
CA ASP A 257 -6.91 0.09 15.19
C ASP A 257 -6.56 1.36 15.99
N LEU A 258 -7.07 2.50 15.53
CA LEU A 258 -6.97 3.78 16.26
C LEU A 258 -7.73 3.76 17.61
N ASN A 259 -8.44 2.67 17.91
CA ASN A 259 -9.31 2.50 19.07
C ASN A 259 -10.38 3.59 19.15
N ILE A 260 -10.84 4.06 17.99
CA ILE A 260 -11.91 5.05 17.85
C ILE A 260 -13.08 4.46 17.06
N ASP A 261 -14.27 5.02 17.26
CA ASP A 261 -15.45 4.76 16.45
C ASP A 261 -15.53 5.66 15.20
N ALA A 262 -16.59 5.50 14.41
CA ALA A 262 -16.82 6.24 13.16
C ALA A 262 -16.97 7.75 13.39
N GLU A 263 -17.42 8.15 14.59
CA GLU A 263 -17.56 9.53 15.02
C GLU A 263 -16.29 10.08 15.70
N ASN A 264 -15.19 9.31 15.65
CA ASN A 264 -13.87 9.68 16.14
C ASN A 264 -13.80 9.80 17.68
N PHE A 265 -14.68 9.09 18.41
CA PHE A 265 -14.60 8.90 19.85
C PHE A 265 -13.82 7.64 20.20
N LEU A 266 -13.08 7.67 21.31
CA LEU A 266 -12.41 6.47 21.83
C LEU A 266 -13.44 5.40 22.19
N ARG A 267 -13.22 4.15 21.72
CA ARG A 267 -14.04 3.02 22.11
C ARG A 267 -13.91 2.82 23.62
N THR A 268 -15.06 2.66 24.27
CA THR A 268 -15.13 2.56 25.72
C THR A 268 -14.72 1.16 26.17
N ASN A 269 -13.67 1.05 26.97
CA ASN A 269 -13.28 -0.21 27.59
C ASN A 269 -14.31 -0.58 28.68
N VAL A 270 -15.14 -1.57 28.40
CA VAL A 270 -16.23 -2.00 29.29
C VAL A 270 -15.72 -2.45 30.66
N ASN A 271 -14.48 -2.94 30.76
CA ASN A 271 -13.90 -3.42 32.01
C ASN A 271 -13.50 -2.28 32.96
N THR A 272 -13.22 -1.08 32.43
CA THR A 272 -12.79 0.09 33.22
C THR A 272 -13.78 1.25 33.17
N ALA A 273 -14.79 1.17 32.31
CA ALA A 273 -15.81 2.19 32.16
C ALA A 273 -16.61 2.38 33.45
N THR A 274 -16.87 3.64 33.81
CA THR A 274 -17.77 3.93 34.92
C THR A 274 -19.20 3.56 34.55
N PHE A 275 -20.04 3.36 35.57
CA PHE A 275 -21.46 3.13 35.35
C PHE A 275 -22.10 4.26 34.54
N GLU A 276 -21.74 5.53 34.77
CA GLU A 276 -22.27 6.65 33.99
C GLU A 276 -21.87 6.59 32.52
N GLN A 277 -20.65 6.16 32.20
CA GLN A 277 -20.18 6.00 30.82
C GLN A 277 -20.97 4.90 30.11
N LEU A 278 -21.08 3.73 30.74
CA LEU A 278 -21.87 2.61 30.18
C LEU A 278 -23.35 2.96 30.06
N TYR A 279 -23.91 3.66 31.05
CA TYR A 279 -25.30 4.10 31.04
C TYR A 279 -25.58 5.11 29.92
N SER A 280 -24.68 6.08 29.69
CA SER A 280 -24.81 7.02 28.57
C SER A 280 -24.82 6.28 27.24
N ILE A 281 -23.86 5.38 27.03
CA ILE A 281 -23.76 4.58 25.80
C ILE A 281 -25.04 3.76 25.57
N MET A 282 -25.51 3.05 26.60
CA MET A 282 -26.73 2.24 26.51
C MET A 282 -27.97 3.08 26.20
N ARG A 283 -28.09 4.26 26.81
CA ARG A 283 -29.18 5.19 26.54
C ARG A 283 -29.11 5.75 25.12
N ASP A 284 -27.91 6.10 24.65
CA ASP A 284 -27.69 6.66 23.31
C ASP A 284 -27.95 5.60 22.22
N LEU A 285 -27.71 4.32 22.53
CA LEU A 285 -28.12 3.16 21.73
C LEU A 285 -29.63 2.84 21.80
N GLY A 286 -30.41 3.61 22.58
CA GLY A 286 -31.86 3.47 22.68
C GLY A 286 -32.35 2.44 23.71
N PHE A 287 -31.47 1.91 24.57
CA PHE A 287 -31.91 1.07 25.69
C PHE A 287 -32.54 1.96 26.77
N ALA A 288 -33.84 1.80 26.97
CA ALA A 288 -34.56 2.47 28.05
C ALA A 288 -34.37 1.71 29.37
N GLU A 289 -34.06 2.44 30.43
CA GLU A 289 -34.06 1.94 31.79
C GLU A 289 -35.52 1.58 32.16
N LYS A 290 -35.85 0.28 32.15
CA LYS A 290 -37.11 -0.17 32.72
C LYS A 290 -36.94 -0.19 34.24
N GLN A 291 -37.65 0.70 34.92
CA GLN A 291 -37.86 0.68 36.36
C GLN A 291 -38.59 -0.59 36.80
#